data_AF-A0A8I0HA57-F1
#
_entry.id   AF-A0A8I0HA57-F1
#
_cell.length_a   1.000
_cell.length_b   1.000
_cell.length_c   1.000
_cell.angle_alpha   90.00
_cell.angle_beta   90.00
_cell.angle_gamma   90.00
#
_symmetry.space_group_name_H-M   'P 1'
#
loop_
_entity.id
_entity.type
_entity.pdbx_description
1 polymer ?
#
loop_
_entity_poly.entity_id
_entity_poly.type
_entity_poly.pdbx_seq_one_letter_code
_entity_poly.pdbx_strand_id
1 'polypeptide(L)'
;EVLFLRDDDIPQSVATGVADLGIVGENEFVEKGEDAEVIKRLGFSKCRLSLAMPKDVDYPGVEWFNGKKIATSYPVILENYMKTKGV
;
A
#
# COMPACT_ATOMS: atom_id res chain seq x y z
N GLU A 1 -26.25 7.37 -3.69
CA GLU A 1 -26.24 6.95 -2.28
C GLU A 1 -24.80 7.01 -1.76
N VAL A 2 -24.56 7.05 -0.45
CA VAL A 2 -23.20 7.09 0.12
C VAL A 2 -23.05 5.92 1.10
N LEU A 3 -22.04 5.08 0.89
CA LEU A 3 -21.68 3.98 1.78
C LEU A 3 -20.47 4.38 2.61
N PHE A 4 -20.53 4.15 3.92
CA PHE A 4 -19.39 4.30 4.82
C PHE A 4 -18.82 2.91 5.13
N LEU A 5 -17.76 2.56 4.43
CA LEU A 5 -17.07 1.27 4.54
C LEU A 5 -15.72 1.44 5.24
N ARG A 6 -15.11 0.33 5.63
CA ARG A 6 -13.68 0.35 5.98
C ARG A 6 -12.86 0.53 4.71
N ASP A 7 -11.73 1.20 4.84
CA ASP A 7 -10.80 1.48 3.75
C ASP A 7 -10.40 0.22 2.98
N ASP A 8 -10.12 -0.88 3.69
CA ASP A 8 -9.81 -2.18 3.11
C ASP A 8 -10.90 -2.76 2.19
N ASP A 9 -12.18 -2.41 2.43
CA ASP A 9 -13.33 -2.94 1.69
C ASP A 9 -13.67 -2.08 0.46
N ILE A 10 -13.16 -0.83 0.39
CA ILE A 10 -13.49 0.12 -0.67
C ILE A 10 -13.02 -0.38 -2.05
N PRO A 11 -11.77 -0.85 -2.25
CA PRO A 11 -11.32 -1.33 -3.56
C PRO A 11 -12.19 -2.46 -4.11
N GLN A 12 -12.49 -3.46 -3.27
CA GLN A 12 -13.33 -4.60 -3.66
C GLN A 12 -14.77 -4.19 -3.96
N SER A 13 -15.32 -3.25 -3.18
CA SER A 13 -16.70 -2.75 -3.39
C SER A 13 -16.85 -2.05 -4.75
N VAL A 14 -15.81 -1.37 -5.22
CA VAL A 14 -15.79 -0.76 -6.55
C VAL A 14 -15.59 -1.83 -7.63
N ALA A 15 -14.62 -2.73 -7.47
CA ALA A 15 -14.32 -3.78 -8.45
C ALA A 15 -15.50 -4.75 -8.68
N THR A 16 -16.30 -5.02 -7.64
CA THR A 16 -17.48 -5.90 -7.72
C THR A 16 -18.77 -5.18 -8.16
N GLY A 17 -18.71 -3.86 -8.39
CA GLY A 17 -19.86 -3.06 -8.80
C GLY A 17 -20.91 -2.82 -7.70
N VAL A 18 -20.58 -3.05 -6.43
CA VAL A 18 -21.43 -2.66 -5.29
C VAL A 18 -21.51 -1.14 -5.18
N ALA A 19 -20.40 -0.46 -5.46
CA ALA A 19 -20.33 1.00 -5.57
C ALA A 19 -19.72 1.39 -6.91
N ASP A 20 -20.25 2.45 -7.54
CA ASP A 20 -19.72 2.95 -8.81
C ASP A 20 -18.35 3.66 -8.64
N LEU A 21 -18.14 4.30 -7.49
CA LEU A 21 -16.96 5.10 -7.17
C LEU A 21 -16.59 4.96 -5.70
N GLY A 22 -15.28 4.99 -5.41
CA GLY A 22 -14.72 4.95 -4.05
C GLY A 22 -13.63 5.99 -3.83
N ILE A 23 -13.52 6.49 -2.59
CA ILE A 23 -12.41 7.36 -2.15
C ILE A 23 -11.63 6.58 -1.10
N VAL A 24 -10.38 6.25 -1.41
CA VAL A 24 -9.50 5.45 -0.54
C VAL A 24 -8.06 5.95 -0.65
N GLY A 25 -7.23 5.64 0.36
CA GLY A 25 -5.79 5.86 0.31
C GLY A 25 -5.13 5.02 -0.79
N GLU A 26 -4.14 5.60 -1.46
CA GLU A 26 -3.41 4.91 -2.55
C GLU A 26 -2.64 3.68 -2.04
N ASN A 27 -2.27 3.65 -0.75
CA ASN A 27 -1.72 2.47 -0.09
C ASN A 27 -2.67 1.28 -0.13
N GLU A 28 -3.94 1.44 0.26
CA GLU A 28 -4.89 0.33 0.26
C GLU A 28 -5.24 -0.12 -1.15
N PHE A 29 -5.41 0.83 -2.08
CA PHE A 29 -5.66 0.48 -3.49
C PHE A 29 -4.54 -0.39 -4.08
N VAL A 30 -3.28 0.01 -3.88
CA VAL A 30 -2.13 -0.75 -4.40
C VAL A 30 -1.94 -2.07 -3.65
N GLU A 31 -2.21 -2.11 -2.34
CA GLU A 31 -2.07 -3.33 -1.54
C GLU A 31 -3.12 -4.39 -1.90
N LYS A 32 -4.38 -4.00 -2.09
CA LYS A 32 -5.45 -4.94 -2.44
C LYS A 32 -5.34 -5.44 -3.88
N GLY A 33 -4.89 -4.59 -4.81
CA GLY A 33 -4.66 -4.99 -6.20
C GLY A 33 -5.93 -5.45 -6.94
N GLU A 34 -7.09 -4.93 -6.54
CA GLU A 34 -8.40 -5.24 -7.15
C GLU A 34 -8.53 -4.63 -8.55
N ASP A 35 -9.47 -5.15 -9.35
CA ASP A 35 -9.77 -4.66 -10.70
C ASP A 35 -10.55 -3.33 -10.67
N ALA A 36 -9.83 -2.24 -10.38
CA ALA A 36 -10.35 -0.88 -10.37
C ALA A 36 -9.29 0.12 -10.86
N GLU A 37 -9.72 1.31 -11.30
CA GLU A 37 -8.85 2.34 -11.86
C GLU A 37 -8.81 3.61 -11.00
N VAL A 38 -7.62 4.20 -10.85
CA VAL A 38 -7.46 5.53 -10.24
C VAL A 38 -7.78 6.63 -11.26
N ILE A 39 -9.01 7.15 -11.20
CA ILE A 39 -9.45 8.22 -12.11
C ILE A 39 -8.97 9.62 -11.68
N LYS A 40 -8.70 9.84 -10.38
CA LYS A 40 -8.32 11.18 -9.85
C LYS A 40 -7.59 11.10 -8.51
N ARG A 41 -6.47 11.81 -8.41
CA ARG A 41 -5.79 12.08 -7.13
C ARG A 41 -6.33 13.38 -6.53
N LEU A 42 -6.77 13.33 -5.27
CA LEU A 42 -7.48 14.44 -4.63
C LEU A 42 -6.58 15.51 -3.99
N GLY A 43 -5.29 15.22 -3.80
CA GLY A 43 -4.29 16.19 -3.37
C GLY A 43 -4.17 16.43 -1.86
N PHE A 44 -4.92 15.71 -1.03
CA PHE A 44 -4.85 15.77 0.44
C PHE A 44 -4.40 14.42 1.05
N SER A 45 -4.20 14.36 2.38
CA SER A 45 -3.79 13.16 3.12
C SER A 45 -2.51 12.49 2.62
N LYS A 46 -1.50 13.31 2.29
CA LYS A 46 -0.22 12.83 1.75
C LYS A 46 0.54 12.04 2.81
N CYS A 47 0.94 10.82 2.47
CA CYS A 47 1.80 9.97 3.27
C CYS A 47 2.88 9.32 2.39
N ARG A 48 3.88 8.71 3.02
CA ARG A 48 4.90 7.89 2.35
C ARG A 48 5.11 6.62 3.16
N LEU A 49 4.98 5.47 2.49
CA LEU A 49 5.38 4.20 3.07
C LEU A 49 6.92 4.10 3.08
N SER A 50 7.50 3.73 4.22
CA SER A 50 8.95 3.75 4.43
C SER A 50 9.39 2.50 5.19
N LEU A 51 10.60 2.02 4.87
CA LEU A 51 11.27 1.00 5.67
C LEU A 51 11.96 1.66 6.86
N ALA A 52 11.81 1.06 8.03
CA ALA A 52 12.46 1.49 9.26
C ALA A 52 13.42 0.41 9.76
N MET A 53 14.53 0.86 10.34
CA MET A 53 15.54 0.01 10.96
C MET A 53 15.93 0.58 12.34
N PRO A 54 16.55 -0.22 13.22
CA PRO A 54 17.05 0.27 14.52
C PRO A 54 17.98 1.48 14.36
N LYS A 55 17.86 2.45 15.27
CA LYS A 55 18.59 3.73 15.19
C LYS A 55 20.09 3.62 15.38
N ASP A 56 20.53 2.56 16.04
CA ASP A 56 21.91 2.24 16.39
C ASP A 56 22.68 1.53 15.27
N VAL A 57 22.01 1.23 14.15
CA VAL A 57 22.61 0.56 13.01
C VAL A 57 22.77 1.56 11.86
N ASP A 58 24.00 1.73 11.38
CA ASP A 58 24.29 2.52 10.19
C ASP A 58 23.58 1.90 8.97
N TYR A 59 22.86 2.72 8.21
CA TYR A 59 22.11 2.28 7.04
C TYR A 59 23.06 1.90 5.89
N PRO A 60 23.25 0.59 5.58
CA PRO A 60 24.17 0.17 4.54
C PRO A 60 23.50 0.08 3.16
N GLY A 61 22.21 0.40 3.08
CA GLY A 61 21.38 0.20 1.88
C GLY A 61 20.18 -0.70 2.14
N VAL A 62 19.37 -0.91 1.09
CA VAL A 62 18.17 -1.75 1.14
C VAL A 62 18.51 -3.23 1.35
N GLU A 63 19.72 -3.63 0.98
CA GLU A 63 20.31 -4.95 1.15
C GLU A 63 20.40 -5.36 2.63
N TRP A 64 20.38 -4.40 3.56
CA TRP A 64 20.29 -4.67 4.99
C TRP A 64 19.10 -5.56 5.36
N PHE A 65 18.01 -5.42 4.60
CA PHE A 65 16.78 -6.16 4.80
C PHE A 65 16.84 -7.59 4.26
N ASN A 66 17.91 -7.98 3.55
CA ASN A 66 18.04 -9.33 2.99
C ASN A 66 18.06 -10.40 4.11
N GLY A 67 17.19 -11.40 3.97
CA GLY A 67 17.00 -12.45 4.96
C GLY A 67 16.43 -11.97 6.31
N LYS A 68 16.03 -10.69 6.44
CA LYS A 68 15.39 -10.16 7.65
C LYS A 68 13.88 -10.40 7.60
N LYS A 69 13.28 -10.53 8.79
CA LYS A 69 11.83 -10.49 8.95
C LYS A 69 11.38 -9.04 9.10
N ILE A 70 10.45 -8.62 8.27
CA ILE A 70 9.89 -7.26 8.27
C ILE A 70 8.43 -7.38 8.65
N ALA A 71 8.02 -6.69 9.71
CA ALA A 71 6.62 -6.57 10.08
C ALA A 71 5.99 -5.44 9.26
N THR A 72 4.90 -5.75 8.54
CA THR A 72 4.16 -4.77 7.74
C THR A 72 2.70 -5.20 7.64
N SER A 73 1.81 -4.22 7.54
CA SER A 73 0.42 -4.43 7.11
C SER A 73 0.28 -4.41 5.58
N TYR A 74 1.36 -4.10 4.87
CA TYR A 74 1.43 -3.95 3.41
C TYR A 74 2.37 -5.00 2.78
N PRO A 75 2.07 -6.32 2.90
CA PRO A 75 2.94 -7.37 2.36
C PRO A 75 3.11 -7.30 0.84
N VAL A 76 2.07 -7.01 0.07
CA VAL A 76 2.13 -6.97 -1.40
C VAL A 76 3.02 -5.83 -1.88
N ILE A 77 2.83 -4.63 -1.31
CA ILE A 77 3.68 -3.47 -1.64
C ILE A 77 5.14 -3.75 -1.25
N LEU A 78 5.36 -4.31 -0.06
CA LEU A 78 6.71 -4.63 0.43
C LEU A 78 7.40 -5.64 -0.48
N GLU A 79 6.73 -6.73 -0.81
CA GLU A 79 7.28 -7.79 -1.66
C GLU A 79 7.65 -7.27 -3.04
N ASN A 80 6.75 -6.49 -3.66
CA ASN A 80 7.02 -5.86 -4.95
C ASN A 80 8.21 -4.91 -4.88
N TYR A 81 8.29 -4.08 -3.84
CA TYR A 81 9.41 -3.17 -3.63
C TYR A 81 10.74 -3.94 -3.51
N MET A 82 10.81 -4.98 -2.67
CA MET A 82 12.02 -5.77 -2.47
C MET A 82 12.47 -6.48 -3.74
N LYS A 83 11.54 -7.07 -4.50
CA LYS A 83 11.81 -7.66 -5.82
C LYS A 83 12.46 -6.66 -6.78
N THR A 84 11.95 -5.43 -6.86
CA THR A 84 12.57 -4.40 -7.73
C THR A 84 13.98 -3.99 -7.32
N LYS A 85 14.35 -4.24 -6.05
CA LYS A 85 15.67 -3.95 -5.49
C LYS A 85 16.61 -5.15 -5.50
N GLY A 86 16.13 -6.33 -5.90
CA GLY A 86 16.92 -7.56 -5.86
C GLY A 86 17.23 -8.04 -4.44
N VAL A 87 16.37 -7.69 -3.47
CA VAL A 87 16.45 -8.08 -2.06
C VAL A 87 15.40 -9.13 -1.73
#